data_AF-A0A2G9Y6J1-F1
#
_entry.id   AF-A0A2G9Y6J1-F1
#
_cell.length_a   1.000
_cell.length_b   1.000
_cell.length_c   1.000
_cell.angle_alpha   90.00
_cell.angle_beta   90.00
_cell.angle_gamma   90.00
#
_symmetry.space_group_name_H-M   'P 1'
#
loop_
_entity.id
_entity.type
_entity.pdbx_description
1 polymer ?
#
loop_
_entity_poly.entity_id
_entity_poly.type
_entity_poly.pdbx_seq_one_letter_code
_entity_poly.pdbx_strand_id
1 'polypeptide(L)'
;MKKTESLRFKLFFWYVVSLALLGFFIILTVHIYQYKYSAYVLGILFLILSVIGFITIYKITQSITNFSLQIRQISSKNLDKRILSIKSDDEIGKLALSFNELLNRLDTAFKRERQFIADVAHEMKTPITTLRSSFEVTLQKE
;
A
#
# COMPACT_ATOMS: atom_id res chain seq x y z
N MET A 1 -5.41 21.51 7.75
CA MET A 1 -4.67 20.36 7.21
C MET A 1 -3.17 20.61 7.36
N LYS A 2 -2.47 19.85 8.20
CA LYS A 2 -1.00 19.93 8.29
C LYS A 2 -0.44 19.28 7.02
N LYS A 3 0.16 20.08 6.15
CA LYS A 3 0.80 19.59 4.92
C LYS A 3 1.98 18.72 5.33
N THR A 4 1.80 17.40 5.37
CA THR A 4 2.92 16.51 5.67
C THR A 4 3.84 16.43 4.46
N GLU A 5 5.13 16.60 4.72
CA GLU A 5 6.21 16.50 3.74
C GLU A 5 6.14 15.15 3.01
N SER A 6 6.28 15.19 1.68
CA SER A 6 6.24 13.98 0.86
C SER A 6 7.38 13.03 1.26
N LEU A 7 7.16 11.72 1.20
CA LEU A 7 8.17 10.68 1.41
C LEU A 7 9.39 10.93 0.54
N ARG A 8 9.17 11.32 -0.72
CA ARG A 8 10.25 11.72 -1.63
C ARG A 8 11.00 12.94 -1.11
N PHE A 9 10.31 13.94 -0.57
CA PHE A 9 10.94 15.11 0.02
C PHE A 9 11.74 14.73 1.27
N LYS A 10 11.21 13.87 2.15
CA LYS A 10 11.94 13.37 3.33
C LYS A 10 13.21 12.61 2.94
N LEU A 11 13.14 11.76 1.92
CA LEU A 11 14.29 11.02 1.39
C LEU A 11 15.29 11.96 0.71
N PHE A 12 14.82 12.91 -0.10
CA PHE A 12 15.64 13.90 -0.77
C PHE A 12 16.34 14.82 0.24
N PHE A 13 15.61 15.30 1.23
CA PHE A 13 16.14 16.09 2.33
C PHE A 13 17.23 15.29 3.06
N TRP A 14 16.99 14.02 3.37
CA TRP A 14 18.00 13.15 3.98
C TRP A 14 19.23 12.91 3.10
N TYR A 15 19.03 12.76 1.79
CA TYR A 15 20.11 12.62 0.83
C TYR A 15 20.97 13.90 0.78
N VAL A 16 20.34 15.06 0.66
CA VAL A 16 21.02 16.37 0.63
C VAL A 16 21.76 16.60 1.95
N VAL A 17 21.12 16.30 3.08
CA VAL A 17 21.74 16.37 4.40
C VAL A 17 22.96 15.44 4.46
N SER A 18 22.82 14.17 4.10
CA SER A 18 23.92 13.20 4.06
C SER A 18 25.09 13.67 3.17
N LEU A 19 24.79 14.24 2.00
CA LEU A 19 25.78 14.73 1.05
C LEU A 19 26.50 15.99 1.58
N ALA A 20 25.77 16.91 2.20
CA ALA A 20 26.34 18.08 2.87
C ALA A 20 27.23 17.68 4.06
N LEU A 21 26.83 16.66 4.80
CA LEU A 21 27.58 16.12 5.94
C LEU A 21 28.83 15.37 5.51
N LEU A 22 28.77 14.65 4.40
CA LEU A 22 29.95 14.05 3.78
C LEU A 22 30.93 15.14 3.33
N GLY A 23 30.43 16.22 2.70
CA GLY A 23 31.24 17.39 2.36
C GLY A 23 31.86 18.06 3.60
N PHE A 24 31.08 18.26 4.66
CA PHE A 24 31.55 18.82 5.92
C PHE A 24 32.57 17.91 6.60
N PHE A 25 32.37 16.59 6.57
CA PHE A 25 33.31 15.58 7.07
C PHE A 25 34.64 15.63 6.32
N ILE A 26 34.62 15.79 5.00
CA ILE A 26 35.83 15.93 4.17
C ILE A 26 36.57 17.23 4.53
N ILE A 27 35.86 18.35 4.62
CA ILE A 27 36.43 19.66 4.99
C ILE A 27 37.05 19.60 6.38
N LEU A 28 36.33 19.03 7.35
CA LEU A 28 36.84 18.83 8.71
C LEU A 28 38.05 17.90 8.70
N THR A 29 38.05 16.78 7.97
CA THR A 29 39.18 15.83 7.90
C THR A 29 40.45 16.52 7.38
N VAL A 30 40.32 17.42 6.40
CA VAL A 30 41.43 18.24 5.90
C VAL A 30 41.90 19.24 6.96
N HIS A 31 41.00 19.84 7.72
CA HIS A 31 41.31 20.78 8.81
C HIS A 31 41.82 20.09 10.10
N ILE A 32 41.43 18.83 10.32
CA ILE A 32 41.74 17.93 11.47
C ILE A 32 43.25 17.77 11.64
N TYR A 33 44.01 17.76 10.54
CA TYR A 33 45.46 17.55 10.56
C TYR A 33 46.21 18.62 11.37
N GLN A 34 45.57 19.74 11.73
CA GLN A 34 46.15 20.77 12.60
C GLN A 34 45.66 20.79 14.06
N TYR A 35 44.59 20.07 14.46
CA TYR A 35 44.00 20.17 15.82
C TYR A 35 43.64 18.83 16.47
N LYS A 36 44.25 18.55 17.63
CA LYS A 36 44.29 17.25 18.34
C LYS A 36 42.93 16.71 18.87
N TYR A 37 41.88 17.52 18.98
CA TYR A 37 40.57 17.09 19.54
C TYR A 37 39.43 16.93 18.52
N SER A 38 39.70 17.28 17.26
CA SER A 38 38.67 17.41 16.23
C SER A 38 38.12 16.06 15.73
N ALA A 39 38.86 14.96 15.93
CA ALA A 39 38.42 13.60 15.61
C ALA A 39 37.20 13.13 16.44
N TYR A 40 37.11 13.52 17.72
CA TYR A 40 35.97 13.11 18.57
C TYR A 40 34.66 13.76 18.14
N VAL A 41 34.71 15.03 17.72
CA VAL A 41 33.54 15.77 17.24
C VAL A 41 32.99 15.15 15.95
N LEU A 42 33.88 14.75 15.03
CA LEU A 42 33.50 14.03 13.81
C LEU A 42 32.84 12.68 14.10
N GLY A 43 33.41 11.91 15.03
CA GLY A 43 32.84 10.62 15.43
C GLY A 43 31.42 10.77 15.97
N ILE A 44 31.18 11.76 16.83
CA ILE A 44 29.85 12.04 17.40
C ILE A 44 28.88 12.47 16.31
N LEU A 45 29.29 13.37 15.40
CA LEU A 45 28.45 13.81 14.30
C LEU A 45 28.06 12.63 13.39
N PHE A 46 29.02 11.81 12.99
CA PHE A 46 28.76 10.62 12.17
C PHE A 46 27.77 9.66 12.85
N LEU A 47 27.93 9.44 14.16
CA LEU A 47 27.06 8.57 14.94
C LEU A 47 25.62 9.08 14.97
N ILE A 48 25.43 10.39 15.22
CA ILE A 48 24.10 11.02 15.21
C ILE A 48 23.41 10.82 13.86
N LEU A 49 24.14 11.03 12.77
CA LEU A 49 23.58 10.91 11.42
C LEU A 49 23.23 9.48 11.05
N SER A 50 24.10 8.54 11.42
CA SER A 50 23.86 7.12 11.22
C SER A 50 22.61 6.66 11.96
N VAL A 51 22.40 7.12 13.20
CA VAL A 51 21.20 6.82 14.00
C VAL A 51 19.93 7.38 13.36
N ILE A 52 19.94 8.65 12.92
CA ILE A 52 18.72 9.25 12.33
C ILE A 52 18.42 8.60 10.96
N GLY A 53 19.44 8.30 10.16
CA GLY A 53 19.30 7.57 8.91
C GLY A 53 18.67 6.19 9.12
N PHE A 54 19.17 5.44 10.11
CA PHE A 54 18.63 4.12 10.48
C PHE A 54 17.16 4.18 10.90
N ILE A 55 16.78 5.12 11.78
CA ILE A 55 15.39 5.28 12.24
C ILE A 55 14.46 5.60 11.07
N THR A 56 14.91 6.43 10.13
CA THR A 56 14.12 6.84 8.97
C THR A 56 13.84 5.66 8.03
N ILE A 57 14.90 4.91 7.66
CA ILE A 57 14.78 3.73 6.80
C ILE A 57 13.88 2.68 7.47
N TYR A 58 14.06 2.46 8.77
CA TYR A 58 13.26 1.51 9.54
C TYR A 58 11.77 1.87 9.49
N LYS A 59 11.40 3.12 9.77
CA LYS A 59 10.00 3.58 9.74
C LYS A 59 9.36 3.45 8.35
N ILE A 60 10.08 3.81 7.29
CA ILE A 60 9.56 3.73 5.92
C ILE A 60 9.32 2.26 5.55
N THR A 61 10.29 1.40 5.82
CA THR A 61 10.20 -0.04 5.51
C THR A 61 9.08 -0.71 6.30
N GLN A 62 8.93 -0.36 7.59
CA GLN A 62 7.87 -0.90 8.42
C GLN A 62 6.47 -0.51 7.90
N SER A 63 6.30 0.73 7.43
CA SER A 63 5.03 1.18 6.84
C SER A 63 4.69 0.39 5.56
N ILE A 64 5.67 0.16 4.68
CA ILE A 64 5.51 -0.64 3.46
C ILE A 64 5.17 -2.09 3.80
N THR A 65 5.86 -2.69 4.76
CA THR A 65 5.59 -4.06 5.21
C THR A 65 4.18 -4.20 5.75
N ASN A 66 3.73 -3.25 6.58
CA ASN A 66 2.36 -3.25 7.12
C ASN A 66 1.31 -3.10 6.02
N PHE A 67 1.58 -2.29 4.99
CA PHE A 67 0.72 -2.17 3.82
C PHE A 67 0.60 -3.49 3.06
N SER A 68 1.75 -4.11 2.75
CA SER A 68 1.81 -5.39 2.05
C SER A 68 1.08 -6.51 2.79
N LEU A 69 1.25 -6.58 4.12
CA LEU A 69 0.55 -7.56 4.96
C LEU A 69 -0.97 -7.41 4.91
N GLN A 70 -1.48 -6.18 4.90
CA GLN A 70 -2.92 -5.93 4.78
C GLN A 70 -3.45 -6.31 3.40
N ILE A 71 -2.75 -5.96 2.34
CA ILE A 71 -3.12 -6.36 0.97
C ILE A 71 -3.20 -7.89 0.87
N ARG A 72 -2.22 -8.60 1.44
CA ARG A 72 -2.16 -10.07 1.39
C ARG A 72 -3.34 -10.76 2.10
N GLN A 73 -3.98 -10.09 3.06
CA GLN A 73 -5.17 -10.60 3.75
C GLN A 73 -6.47 -10.40 2.97
N ILE A 74 -6.44 -9.60 1.90
CA ILE A 74 -7.60 -9.32 1.05
C ILE A 74 -7.68 -10.38 -0.06
N SER A 75 -8.88 -10.91 -0.25
CA SER A 75 -9.25 -11.97 -1.17
C SER A 75 -10.65 -11.69 -1.73
N SER A 76 -11.06 -12.43 -2.77
CA SER A 76 -12.41 -12.33 -3.35
C SER A 76 -13.54 -12.60 -2.35
N LYS A 77 -13.25 -13.26 -1.23
CA LYS A 77 -14.20 -13.57 -0.16
C LYS A 77 -14.43 -12.43 0.85
N ASN A 78 -13.55 -11.44 0.90
CA ASN A 78 -13.56 -10.39 1.93
C ASN A 78 -13.17 -9.01 1.36
N LEU A 79 -13.69 -8.71 0.16
CA LEU A 79 -13.50 -7.44 -0.55
C LEU A 79 -14.11 -6.23 0.14
N ASP A 80 -14.85 -6.42 1.23
CA ASP A 80 -15.38 -5.38 2.12
C ASP A 80 -14.29 -4.81 3.05
N LYS A 81 -13.18 -5.55 3.27
CA LYS A 81 -12.06 -5.03 4.06
C LYS A 81 -11.40 -3.83 3.38
N ARG A 82 -11.04 -2.83 4.19
CA ARG A 82 -10.33 -1.62 3.74
C ARG A 82 -9.03 -1.46 4.52
N ILE A 83 -8.05 -0.84 3.87
CA ILE A 83 -6.76 -0.53 4.46
C ILE A 83 -6.92 0.77 5.25
N LEU A 84 -7.08 0.66 6.58
CA LEU A 84 -7.37 1.78 7.49
C LEU A 84 -6.19 2.18 8.38
N SER A 85 -5.18 1.30 8.51
CA SER A 85 -4.09 1.50 9.48
C SER A 85 -3.01 2.49 9.01
N ILE A 86 -3.03 2.89 7.73
CA ILE A 86 -2.06 3.81 7.15
C ILE A 86 -2.66 5.21 7.19
N LYS A 87 -2.50 5.89 8.32
CA LYS A 87 -2.83 7.31 8.51
C LYS A 87 -1.63 8.20 8.18
N SER A 88 -1.04 7.98 7.02
CA SER A 88 0.05 8.83 6.52
C SER A 88 -0.51 9.73 5.43
N ASP A 89 -0.16 11.02 5.43
CA ASP A 89 -0.56 11.96 4.37
C ASP A 89 0.50 12.03 3.23
N ASP A 90 1.51 11.15 3.30
CA ASP A 90 2.53 10.98 2.27
C ASP A 90 2.12 9.95 1.19
N GLU A 91 3.06 9.65 0.30
CA GLU A 91 2.88 8.79 -0.88
C GLU A 91 2.36 7.39 -0.50
N ILE A 92 2.74 6.86 0.66
CA ILE A 92 2.26 5.55 1.12
C ILE A 92 0.77 5.61 1.47
N GLY A 93 0.32 6.69 2.11
CA GLY A 93 -1.11 6.87 2.38
C GLY A 93 -1.93 7.13 1.13
N LYS A 94 -1.40 7.92 0.19
CA LYS A 94 -2.04 8.10 -1.13
C LYS A 94 -2.20 6.77 -1.87
N LEU A 95 -1.18 5.91 -1.83
CA LEU A 95 -1.25 4.57 -2.41
C LEU A 95 -2.32 3.71 -1.72
N ALA A 96 -2.43 3.79 -0.39
CA ALA A 96 -3.49 3.09 0.35
C ALA A 96 -4.89 3.55 -0.05
N LEU A 97 -5.09 4.86 -0.27
CA LEU A 97 -6.36 5.42 -0.76
C LEU A 97 -6.69 4.91 -2.17
N SER A 98 -5.74 4.95 -3.11
CA SER A 98 -5.94 4.43 -4.47
C SER A 98 -6.24 2.94 -4.47
N PHE A 99 -5.60 2.16 -3.59
CA PHE A 99 -5.89 0.73 -3.45
C PHE A 99 -7.30 0.49 -2.93
N ASN A 100 -7.76 1.25 -1.92
CA ASN A 100 -9.13 1.17 -1.43
C ASN A 100 -10.16 1.53 -2.52
N GLU A 101 -9.86 2.46 -3.42
CA GLU A 101 -10.72 2.78 -4.56
C GLU A 101 -10.79 1.60 -5.56
N LEU A 102 -9.67 0.93 -5.83
CA LEU A 102 -9.67 -0.29 -6.64
C LEU A 102 -10.52 -1.39 -6.00
N LEU A 103 -10.44 -1.58 -4.67
CA LEU A 103 -11.28 -2.54 -3.96
C LEU A 103 -12.77 -2.22 -4.06
N ASN A 104 -13.16 -0.94 -4.00
CA ASN A 104 -14.55 -0.52 -4.21
C ASN A 104 -15.07 -0.90 -5.60
N ARG A 105 -14.25 -0.66 -6.63
CA ARG A 105 -14.60 -1.02 -8.02
C ARG A 105 -14.74 -2.53 -8.19
N LEU A 106 -13.84 -3.29 -7.56
CA LEU A 106 -13.87 -4.75 -7.60
C LEU A 106 -15.11 -5.32 -6.88
N ASP A 107 -15.42 -4.82 -5.68
CA ASP A 107 -16.63 -5.21 -4.94
C ASP A 107 -17.91 -4.94 -5.75
N THR A 108 -17.97 -3.77 -6.42
CA THR A 108 -19.09 -3.42 -7.30
C THR A 108 -19.23 -4.38 -8.48
N ALA A 109 -18.11 -4.76 -9.11
CA ALA A 109 -18.11 -5.70 -10.23
C ALA A 109 -18.60 -7.10 -9.81
N PHE A 110 -18.08 -7.64 -8.70
CA PHE A 110 -18.51 -8.95 -8.19
C PHE A 110 -19.97 -8.98 -7.77
N LYS A 111 -20.50 -7.90 -7.20
CA LYS A 111 -21.94 -7.80 -6.87
C LYS A 111 -22.80 -7.87 -8.13
N ARG A 112 -22.41 -7.17 -9.20
CA ARG A 112 -23.12 -7.22 -10.49
C ARG A 112 -23.05 -8.60 -11.13
N GLU A 113 -21.90 -9.24 -11.10
CA GLU A 113 -21.73 -10.60 -11.62
C GLU A 113 -22.64 -11.60 -10.89
N ARG A 114 -22.68 -11.56 -9.55
CA ARG A 114 -23.57 -12.42 -8.76
C ARG A 114 -25.05 -12.17 -9.06
N GLN A 115 -25.45 -10.91 -9.20
CA GLN A 115 -26.82 -10.56 -9.54
C GLN A 115 -27.19 -11.09 -10.93
N PHE A 116 -26.32 -10.89 -11.92
CA PHE A 116 -26.52 -11.40 -13.27
C PHE A 116 -26.65 -12.94 -13.31
N ILE A 117 -25.79 -13.66 -12.60
CA ILE A 117 -25.87 -15.12 -12.50
C ILE A 117 -27.20 -15.56 -11.85
N ALA A 118 -27.65 -14.85 -10.81
CA ALA A 118 -28.91 -15.15 -10.14
C ALA A 118 -30.12 -14.89 -11.05
N ASP A 119 -30.11 -13.76 -11.77
CA ASP A 119 -31.16 -13.38 -12.71
C ASP A 119 -31.24 -14.40 -13.86
N VAL A 120 -30.11 -14.77 -14.47
CA VAL A 120 -30.05 -15.80 -15.52
C VAL A 120 -30.54 -17.14 -15.00
N ALA A 121 -30.16 -17.55 -13.79
CA ALA A 121 -30.64 -18.82 -13.21
C ALA A 121 -32.16 -18.82 -13.00
N HIS A 122 -32.74 -17.68 -12.61
CA HIS A 122 -34.19 -17.52 -12.49
C HIS A 122 -34.88 -17.53 -13.85
N GLU A 123 -34.33 -16.83 -14.84
CA GLU A 123 -34.87 -16.80 -16.19
C GLU A 123 -34.75 -18.14 -16.91
N MET A 124 -33.75 -18.97 -16.61
CA MET A 124 -33.59 -20.32 -17.18
C MET A 124 -34.53 -21.35 -16.54
N LYS A 125 -34.94 -21.15 -15.27
CA LYS A 125 -35.84 -22.08 -14.57
C LYS A 125 -37.23 -22.13 -15.20
N THR A 126 -37.72 -20.98 -15.67
CA THR A 126 -39.01 -20.83 -16.35
C THR A 126 -39.10 -21.65 -17.65
N PRO A 127 -38.23 -21.48 -18.66
CA PRO A 127 -38.30 -22.24 -19.90
C PRO A 127 -38.03 -23.74 -19.70
N ILE A 128 -37.16 -24.14 -18.75
CA ILE A 128 -36.96 -25.57 -18.43
C ILE A 128 -38.25 -26.19 -17.87
N THR A 129 -38.97 -25.46 -17.02
CA THR A 129 -40.25 -25.92 -16.47
C THR A 129 -41.30 -26.05 -17.57
N THR A 130 -41.35 -25.11 -18.52
CA THR A 130 -42.24 -25.18 -19.69
C THR A 130 -41.90 -26.35 -20.61
N LEU A 131 -40.62 -26.60 -20.89
CA LEU A 131 -40.17 -27.76 -21.68
C LEU A 131 -40.54 -29.07 -21.01
N ARG A 132 -40.32 -29.19 -19.69
CA ARG A 132 -40.72 -30.37 -18.92
C ARG A 132 -42.23 -30.61 -18.96
N SER A 133 -43.03 -29.57 -18.76
CA SER A 133 -44.50 -29.66 -18.86
C SER A 133 -44.94 -30.12 -20.26
N SER A 134 -44.27 -29.65 -21.31
CA SER A 134 -44.55 -30.06 -22.69
C SER A 134 -44.24 -31.55 -22.93
N PHE A 135 -43.14 -32.06 -22.36
CA PHE A 135 -42.82 -33.48 -22.41
C PHE A 135 -43.78 -34.34 -21.58
N GLU A 136 -44.19 -33.89 -20.39
CA GLU A 136 -45.17 -34.60 -19.55
C GLU A 136 -46.53 -34.74 -20.25
N VAL A 137 -47.01 -33.67 -20.93
CA VAL A 137 -48.27 -33.72 -21.72
C VAL A 137 -48.16 -34.64 -22.93
N THR A 138 -46.97 -34.69 -23.57
CA THR A 138 -46.75 -35.56 -24.74
C THR A 138 -46.73 -37.03 -24.32
N LEU A 139 -46.05 -37.36 -23.22
CA LEU A 139 -46.00 -38.72 -22.67
C LEU A 139 -47.34 -39.21 -22.09
N GLN A 140 -48.24 -38.31 -21.70
CA GLN A 140 -49.59 -38.67 -21.22
C GLN A 140 -50.61 -38.92 -22.36
N LYS A 141 -50.26 -38.58 -23.61
CA LYS A 141 -51.12 -38.72 -24.78
C LYS A 141 -50.87 -39.98 -25.61
N GLU A 142 -49.92 -40.81 -25.21
CA GLU A 142 -49.76 -42.20 -25.67
C GLU A 142 -50.31 -43.18 -24.63
#